data_AF-W5NRH2-F1
#
_entry.id   AF-W5NRH2-F1
#
_cell.length_a   1.000
_cell.length_b   1.000
_cell.length_c   1.000
_cell.angle_alpha   90.00
_cell.angle_beta   90.00
_cell.angle_gamma   90.00
#
_symmetry.space_group_name_H-M   'P 1'
#
loop_
_entity.id
_entity.type
_entity.pdbx_description
1 polymer ?
#
loop_
_entity_poly.entity_id
_entity_poly.type
_entity_poly.pdbx_seq_one_letter_code
_entity_poly.pdbx_strand_id
1 'polypeptide(L)'
;DPQCPKPAAAARRRRSVQLMEKRMDKVGQYSGDLRKCCEDGMRDNPMKFPCQRRAQFILQGDACVKAFLDCCEYIARLRQQHSRNGALELARSDLDDEIIPEEDIISRSQFPESWLWIIIQDFQPP
;
A
#
# COMPACT_ATOMS: atom_id res chain seq x y z
N ASP A 1 -21.30 38.08 16.11
CA ASP A 1 -21.00 37.08 15.06
C ASP A 1 -21.78 35.81 15.28
N PRO A 2 -22.42 35.21 14.25
CA PRO A 2 -23.05 33.92 14.41
C PRO A 2 -21.96 32.83 14.48
N GLN A 3 -21.84 32.17 15.64
CA GLN A 3 -20.99 30.98 15.77
C GLN A 3 -21.63 29.79 15.06
N CYS A 4 -20.91 29.22 14.07
CA CYS A 4 -21.27 27.93 13.48
C CYS A 4 -21.31 26.83 14.55
N PRO A 5 -22.32 25.95 14.55
CA PRO A 5 -22.37 24.82 15.46
C PRO A 5 -21.20 23.88 15.15
N LYS A 6 -20.31 23.70 16.13
CA LYS A 6 -19.25 22.70 16.05
C LYS A 6 -19.91 21.32 16.02
N PRO A 7 -19.74 20.51 14.97
CA PRO A 7 -20.27 19.16 14.99
C PRO A 7 -19.67 18.45 16.20
N ALA A 8 -20.55 17.89 17.04
CA ALA A 8 -20.16 17.09 18.18
C ALA A 8 -19.10 16.09 17.73
N ALA A 9 -18.05 15.95 18.51
CA ALA A 9 -16.88 15.13 18.23
C ALA A 9 -17.27 13.66 17.98
N ALA A 10 -17.74 13.35 16.78
CA ALA A 10 -17.61 12.03 16.20
C ALA A 10 -16.12 11.90 15.93
N ALA A 11 -15.40 11.33 16.89
CA ALA A 11 -14.00 10.96 16.75
C ALA A 11 -13.83 10.37 15.35
N ARG A 12 -13.07 11.07 14.50
CA ARG A 12 -12.88 10.75 13.08
C ARG A 12 -12.24 9.36 13.01
N ARG A 13 -13.06 8.32 12.97
CA ARG A 13 -12.60 6.93 12.86
C ARG A 13 -12.08 6.79 11.43
N ARG A 14 -10.77 6.86 11.26
CA ARG A 14 -10.11 6.59 9.96
C ARG A 14 -10.41 5.14 9.59
N ARG A 15 -11.31 4.93 8.63
CA ARG A 15 -11.70 3.61 8.14
C ARG A 15 -10.56 2.94 7.35
N SER A 16 -9.70 3.71 6.68
CA SER A 16 -8.58 3.22 5.89
C SER A 16 -7.46 2.52 6.68
N VAL A 17 -7.23 2.95 7.92
CA VAL A 17 -6.30 2.25 8.82
C VAL A 17 -6.76 0.82 9.06
N GLN A 18 -8.07 0.55 9.10
CA GLN A 18 -8.60 -0.77 9.46
C GLN A 18 -8.37 -1.84 8.39
N LEU A 19 -8.43 -1.49 7.09
CA LEU A 19 -8.19 -2.45 6.01
C LEU A 19 -6.69 -2.71 5.83
N MET A 20 -5.88 -1.66 5.94
CA MET A 20 -4.43 -1.77 5.90
C MET A 20 -3.88 -2.55 7.11
N GLU A 21 -4.38 -2.30 8.32
CA GLU A 21 -4.04 -3.06 9.54
C GLU A 21 -4.35 -4.55 9.35
N LYS A 22 -5.57 -4.89 8.92
CA LYS A 22 -5.95 -6.28 8.63
C LYS A 22 -5.10 -6.94 7.54
N ARG A 23 -4.69 -6.18 6.52
CA ARG A 23 -3.74 -6.66 5.51
C ARG A 23 -2.41 -7.02 6.17
N MET A 24 -1.82 -6.09 6.93
CA MET A 24 -0.52 -6.30 7.58
C MET A 24 -0.57 -7.42 8.61
N ASP A 25 -1.66 -7.55 9.36
CA ASP A 25 -1.89 -8.66 10.30
C ASP A 25 -1.91 -10.01 9.59
N LYS A 26 -2.56 -10.07 8.41
CA LYS A 26 -2.62 -11.30 7.59
C LYS A 26 -1.27 -11.63 6.98
N VAL A 27 -0.55 -10.63 6.47
CA VAL A 27 0.84 -10.76 5.98
C VAL A 27 1.76 -11.28 7.09
N GLY A 28 1.62 -10.77 8.31
CA GLY A 28 2.45 -11.14 9.46
C GLY A 28 2.34 -12.61 9.88
N GLN A 29 1.36 -13.36 9.37
CA GLN A 29 1.24 -14.81 9.56
C GLN A 29 2.25 -15.60 8.72
N TYR A 30 2.86 -14.96 7.72
CA TYR A 30 3.82 -15.56 6.80
C TYR A 30 5.22 -14.99 7.00
N SER A 31 6.25 -15.81 6.75
CA SER A 31 7.66 -15.43 6.90
C SER A 31 8.45 -15.67 5.62
N GLY A 32 9.56 -14.95 5.46
CA GLY A 32 10.46 -15.06 4.30
C GLY A 32 9.74 -14.82 2.97
N ASP A 33 10.01 -15.66 1.99
CA ASP A 33 9.47 -15.54 0.63
C ASP A 33 7.93 -15.73 0.57
N LEU A 34 7.36 -16.49 1.52
CA LEU A 34 5.91 -16.67 1.59
C LEU A 34 5.18 -15.37 1.98
N ARG A 35 5.87 -14.48 2.72
CA ARG A 35 5.34 -13.16 3.06
C ARG A 35 5.09 -12.34 1.78
N LYS A 36 6.06 -12.35 0.87
CA LYS A 36 5.97 -11.67 -0.43
C LYS A 36 4.84 -12.25 -1.28
N CYS A 37 4.71 -13.58 -1.32
CA CYS A 37 3.60 -14.24 -2.02
C CYS A 37 2.21 -13.82 -1.49
N CYS A 38 2.08 -13.68 -0.16
CA CYS A 38 0.85 -13.21 0.46
C CYS A 38 0.56 -11.73 0.13
N GLU A 39 1.57 -10.86 0.22
CA GLU A 39 1.48 -9.44 -0.16
C GLU A 39 1.05 -9.28 -1.62
N ASP A 40 1.66 -10.03 -2.55
CA ASP A 40 1.30 -10.06 -3.97
C ASP A 40 -0.14 -10.54 -4.21
N GLY A 41 -0.61 -11.50 -3.40
CA GLY A 41 -2.00 -11.96 -3.39
C GLY A 41 -2.99 -10.84 -3.10
N MET A 42 -2.61 -9.90 -2.24
CA MET A 42 -3.47 -8.82 -1.78
C MET A 42 -3.42 -7.53 -2.60
N ARG A 43 -2.52 -7.47 -3.60
CA ARG A 43 -2.49 -6.39 -4.60
C ARG A 43 -3.77 -6.36 -5.43
N ASP A 44 -4.22 -5.16 -5.78
CA ASP A 44 -5.36 -5.03 -6.66
C ASP A 44 -5.02 -5.47 -8.09
N ASN A 45 -6.01 -6.04 -8.77
CA ASN A 45 -5.84 -6.53 -10.14
C ASN A 45 -6.69 -5.68 -11.09
N PRO A 46 -6.08 -4.81 -11.91
CA PRO A 46 -6.81 -3.99 -12.88
C PRO A 46 -7.70 -4.81 -13.83
N MET A 47 -7.29 -6.03 -14.16
CA MET A 47 -8.05 -6.95 -15.03
C MET A 47 -9.19 -7.69 -14.31
N LYS A 48 -9.32 -7.52 -12.99
CA LYS A 48 -10.36 -8.14 -12.14
C LYS A 48 -10.48 -9.67 -12.26
N PHE A 49 -9.39 -10.35 -12.58
CA PHE A 49 -9.35 -11.81 -12.60
C PHE A 49 -9.51 -12.41 -11.20
N PRO A 50 -10.15 -13.58 -11.08
CA PRO A 50 -10.30 -14.27 -9.81
C PRO A 50 -8.94 -14.77 -9.29
N CYS A 51 -8.85 -14.97 -7.97
CA CYS A 51 -7.63 -15.44 -7.29
C CYS A 51 -7.07 -16.71 -7.92
N GLN A 52 -7.93 -17.67 -8.29
CA GLN A 52 -7.55 -18.93 -8.91
C GLN A 52 -6.87 -18.73 -10.26
N ARG A 53 -7.35 -17.78 -11.07
CA ARG A 53 -6.74 -17.47 -12.37
C ARG A 53 -5.41 -16.75 -12.18
N ARG A 54 -5.30 -15.85 -11.20
CA ARG A 54 -4.04 -15.15 -10.86
C ARG A 54 -2.97 -16.13 -10.39
N ALA A 55 -3.36 -17.13 -9.60
CA ALA A 55 -2.46 -18.14 -9.05
C ALA A 55 -1.79 -19.03 -10.11
N GLN A 56 -2.39 -19.16 -11.30
CA GLN A 56 -1.81 -19.93 -12.41
C GLN A 56 -0.52 -19.31 -12.97
N PHE A 57 -0.27 -18.02 -12.72
CA PHE A 57 0.90 -17.31 -13.22
C PHE A 57 2.06 -17.26 -12.20
N ILE A 58 1.92 -17.95 -11.05
CA ILE A 58 2.93 -17.99 -10.00
C ILE A 58 3.94 -19.11 -10.31
N LEU A 59 5.23 -18.79 -10.27
CA LEU A 59 6.33 -19.69 -10.64
C LEU A 59 7.14 -20.20 -9.43
N GLN A 60 6.91 -19.63 -8.25
CA GLN A 60 7.70 -19.82 -7.03
C GLN A 60 7.35 -21.11 -6.26
N GLY A 61 6.51 -21.97 -6.83
CA GLY A 61 6.13 -23.28 -6.29
C GLY A 61 4.86 -23.30 -5.45
N ASP A 62 4.45 -24.51 -5.06
CA ASP A 62 3.13 -24.78 -4.45
C ASP A 62 2.90 -24.07 -3.12
N ALA A 63 3.95 -23.88 -2.32
CA ALA A 63 3.86 -23.17 -1.04
C ALA A 63 3.48 -21.70 -1.24
N CYS A 64 4.08 -21.04 -2.24
CA CYS A 64 3.76 -19.67 -2.60
C CYS A 64 2.34 -19.55 -3.16
N VAL A 65 1.93 -20.48 -4.03
CA VAL A 65 0.57 -20.53 -4.59
C VAL A 65 -0.48 -20.64 -3.49
N LYS A 66 -0.25 -21.48 -2.48
CA LYS A 66 -1.15 -21.62 -1.32
C LYS A 66 -1.24 -20.34 -0.50
N ALA A 67 -0.10 -19.74 -0.16
CA ALA A 67 -0.06 -18.47 0.59
C ALA A 67 -0.75 -17.33 -0.18
N PHE A 68 -0.49 -17.23 -1.49
CA PHE A 68 -1.12 -16.27 -2.36
C PHE A 68 -2.64 -16.41 -2.40
N LEU A 69 -3.15 -17.64 -2.57
CA LEU A 69 -4.59 -17.90 -2.63
C LEU A 69 -5.29 -17.57 -1.32
N ASP A 70 -4.70 -17.96 -0.18
CA ASP A 70 -5.25 -17.65 1.15
C ASP A 70 -5.37 -16.12 1.34
N CYS A 71 -4.31 -15.37 1.05
CA CYS A 71 -4.32 -13.92 1.22
C CYS A 71 -5.20 -13.20 0.19
N CYS A 72 -5.22 -13.66 -1.06
CA CYS A 72 -6.07 -13.10 -2.12
C CYS A 72 -7.56 -13.26 -1.80
N GLU A 73 -7.99 -14.44 -1.36
CA GLU A 73 -9.39 -14.67 -1.00
C GLU A 73 -9.77 -13.90 0.27
N TYR A 74 -8.87 -13.83 1.25
CA TYR A 74 -9.08 -13.05 2.48
C TYR A 74 -9.37 -11.58 2.17
N ILE A 75 -8.51 -10.93 1.37
CA ILE A 75 -8.70 -9.51 1.04
C ILE A 75 -9.92 -9.29 0.15
N ALA A 76 -10.23 -10.23 -0.76
CA ALA A 76 -11.40 -10.12 -1.63
C ALA A 76 -12.70 -10.12 -0.81
N ARG A 77 -12.80 -11.01 0.19
CA ARG A 77 -13.95 -11.05 1.12
C ARG A 77 -14.02 -9.77 1.96
N LEU A 78 -12.89 -9.28 2.45
CA LEU A 78 -12.83 -8.06 3.24
C LEU A 78 -13.30 -6.84 2.43
N ARG A 79 -12.83 -6.68 1.20
CA ARG A 79 -13.26 -5.62 0.27
C ARG A 79 -14.76 -5.68 -0.02
N GLN A 80 -15.31 -6.88 -0.26
CA GLN A 80 -16.76 -7.05 -0.46
C GLN A 80 -17.56 -6.64 0.78
N GLN A 81 -17.09 -6.98 1.98
CA GLN A 81 -17.74 -6.58 3.23
C GLN A 81 -17.69 -5.06 3.45
N HIS A 82 -16.56 -4.43 3.14
CA HIS A 82 -16.38 -2.98 3.25
C HIS A 82 -17.23 -2.21 2.22
N SER A 83 -17.29 -2.68 0.97
CA SER A 83 -18.12 -2.08 -0.10
C SER A 83 -19.61 -2.08 0.26
N ARG A 84 -20.13 -3.16 0.86
CA ARG A 84 -21.54 -3.23 1.32
C ARG A 84 -21.88 -2.20 2.40
N ASN A 85 -20.89 -1.72 3.15
CA ASN A 85 -21.04 -0.72 4.21
C ASN A 85 -20.73 0.71 3.71
N GLY A 86 -20.52 0.89 2.40
CA GLY A 86 -19.90 2.05 1.77
C GLY A 86 -20.83 3.19 1.29
N ALA A 87 -22.07 3.30 1.75
CA ALA A 87 -22.99 4.37 1.32
C ALA A 87 -22.55 5.81 1.70
N LEU A 88 -21.40 5.97 2.35
CA LEU A 88 -20.78 7.24 2.74
C LEU A 88 -19.34 7.30 2.20
N GLU A 89 -19.22 7.38 0.88
CA GLU A 89 -17.98 7.70 0.16
C GLU A 89 -17.64 9.18 0.41
N LEU A 90 -16.48 9.41 1.01
CA LEU A 90 -15.87 10.74 1.12
C LEU A 90 -14.74 10.76 0.11
N ALA A 91 -14.50 11.89 -0.58
CA ALA A 91 -13.56 12.02 -1.71
C ALA A 91 -12.09 11.57 -1.48
N ARG A 92 -11.73 11.11 -0.28
CA ARG A 92 -10.40 10.61 0.10
C ARG A 92 -10.41 9.18 0.67
N SER A 93 -11.55 8.47 0.74
CA SER A 93 -11.60 7.11 1.29
C SER A 93 -11.15 6.03 0.31
N ASP A 94 -11.26 6.26 -0.99
CA ASP A 94 -11.20 5.18 -1.98
C ASP A 94 -9.76 4.84 -2.40
N LEU A 95 -8.85 5.81 -2.27
CA LEU A 95 -7.44 5.65 -2.68
C LEU A 95 -6.60 4.90 -1.66
N ASP A 96 -7.03 4.82 -0.40
CA ASP A 96 -6.22 4.21 0.67
C ASP A 96 -6.18 2.67 0.56
N ASP A 97 -7.14 2.02 -0.11
CA ASP A 97 -7.20 0.56 -0.24
C ASP A 97 -6.18 -0.01 -1.25
N GLU A 98 -5.68 0.80 -2.18
CA GLU A 98 -4.70 0.40 -3.20
C GLU A 98 -3.25 0.64 -2.80
N ILE A 99 -3.01 1.47 -1.78
CA ILE A 99 -1.65 1.84 -1.37
C ILE A 99 -1.06 0.69 -0.54
N ILE A 100 -0.15 -0.06 -1.15
CA ILE A 100 0.73 -1.03 -0.46
C ILE A 100 2.13 -0.43 -0.46
N PRO A 101 2.74 -0.16 0.70
CA PRO A 101 4.11 0.31 0.75
C PRO A 101 5.03 -0.78 0.18
N GLU A 102 5.79 -0.45 -0.86
CA GLU A 102 6.84 -1.31 -1.37
C GLU A 102 8.02 -1.33 -0.39
N GLU A 103 8.72 -2.46 -0.29
CA GLU A 103 9.86 -2.61 0.63
C GLU A 103 11.00 -1.64 0.26
N ASP A 104 11.23 -1.42 -1.03
CA ASP A 104 12.29 -0.54 -1.55
C ASP A 104 11.70 0.78 -2.04
N ILE A 105 11.92 1.85 -1.27
CA ILE A 105 11.46 3.19 -1.65
C ILE A 105 12.45 3.82 -2.63
N ILE A 106 12.07 3.93 -3.89
CA ILE A 106 12.86 4.63 -4.91
C ILE A 106 12.69 6.13 -4.72
N SER A 107 13.76 6.79 -4.25
CA SER A 107 13.80 8.25 -4.17
C SER A 107 14.01 8.87 -5.56
N ARG A 108 13.60 10.13 -5.73
CA ARG A 108 13.87 10.89 -6.95
C ARG A 108 15.39 10.98 -7.15
N SER A 109 15.89 10.39 -8.22
CA SER A 109 17.32 10.40 -8.57
C SER A 109 17.69 11.49 -9.59
N GLN A 110 16.72 11.98 -10.37
CA GLN A 110 16.98 13.01 -11.37
C GLN A 110 17.04 14.40 -10.73
N PHE A 111 18.26 14.85 -10.45
CA PHE A 111 18.58 16.22 -10.08
C PHE A 111 19.26 16.93 -11.27
N PRO A 112 18.99 18.22 -11.50
CA PRO A 112 19.76 18.99 -12.45
C PRO A 112 21.24 18.99 -12.04
N GLU A 113 22.14 19.03 -13.03
CA GLU A 113 23.57 19.04 -12.76
C GLU A 113 23.97 20.26 -11.93
N SER A 114 24.95 20.05 -11.04
CA SER A 114 25.56 21.15 -10.31
C SER A 114 26.37 22.02 -11.28
N TRP A 115 26.31 23.33 -11.05
CA TRP A 115 27.09 24.31 -11.78
C TRP A 115 28.07 24.98 -10.82
N LEU A 116 29.10 25.62 -11.36
CA LEU A 116 30.10 26.37 -10.59
C LEU A 116 30.86 25.52 -9.55
N TRP A 117 31.13 24.25 -9.88
CA TRP A 117 31.99 23.39 -9.05
C TRP A 117 33.48 23.69 -9.32
N ILE A 118 33.96 24.82 -8.79
CA ILE A 118 35.35 25.27 -8.94
C ILE A 118 36.12 25.15 -7.63
N ILE A 119 37.42 24.83 -7.73
CA ILE A 119 38.36 24.88 -6.61
C ILE A 119 39.07 26.22 -6.68
N ILE A 120 38.86 27.09 -5.69
CA ILE A 120 39.59 28.35 -5.58
C ILE A 120 40.88 28.07 -4.79
N GLN A 121 42.03 28.21 -5.44
CA GLN A 121 43.33 28.16 -4.77
C GLN A 121 43.65 29.52 -4.15
N ASP A 122 42.99 29.86 -3.04
CA ASP A 122 43.42 30.97 -2.20
C ASP A 122 44.36 30.40 -1.13
N PHE A 123 45.67 30.42 -1.42
CA PHE A 123 46.82 30.59 -0.52
C PHE A 123 48.05 29.90 -1.10
N GLN A 124 48.88 30.67 -1.79
CA GLN A 124 50.29 30.36 -1.91
C GLN A 124 51.02 31.26 -0.89
N PRO A 125 51.40 30.76 0.30
CA PRO A 125 52.26 31.52 1.20
C PRO A 125 53.65 31.73 0.54
N PRO A 126 54.35 32.82 0.88
CA PRO A 126 55.62 33.21 0.27
C PRO A 126 56.73 32.16 0.47
#